data_AF-A0AAW8R0P8-F1
#
_entry.id   AF-A0AAW8R0P8-F1
#
_cell.length_a   1.000
_cell.length_b   1.000
_cell.length_c   1.000
_cell.angle_alpha   90.00
_cell.angle_beta   90.00
_cell.angle_gamma   90.00
#
_symmetry.space_group_name_H-M   'P 1'
#
loop_
_entity.id
_entity.type
_entity.pdbx_description
1 polymer ?
#
loop_
_entity_poly.entity_id
_entity_poly.type
_entity_poly.pdbx_seq_one_letter_code
_entity_poly.pdbx_strand_id
1 'polypeptide(L)'
;MKLTLLVVFVSLSFGVSAMDKTVKLIDDLILKKNFGIELWEPRGLNPSPPGVILSLEKTTNEFLKSLRHIHLKSDLTKDLKKSNIQTLVDNLPWLDFDTEEREFLADTIAPAIESMGFNPWSII
;
A
#
# COMPACT_ATOMS: atom_id res chain seq x y z
N MET A 1 43.19 22.89 -31.16
CA MET A 1 41.88 23.12 -30.53
C MET A 1 41.46 21.86 -29.79
N LYS A 2 41.34 21.90 -28.46
CA LYS A 2 40.85 20.78 -27.64
C LYS A 2 39.35 20.93 -27.46
N LEU A 3 38.58 19.97 -27.94
CA LEU A 3 37.12 19.91 -27.77
C LEU A 3 36.84 19.13 -26.48
N THR A 4 36.38 19.81 -25.44
CA THR A 4 36.02 19.19 -24.17
C THR A 4 34.59 18.66 -24.28
N LEU A 5 34.42 17.34 -24.16
CA LEU A 5 33.12 16.68 -24.12
C LEU A 5 32.51 16.89 -22.72
N LEU A 6 31.51 17.76 -22.60
CA LEU A 6 30.73 17.92 -21.38
C LEU A 6 29.63 16.83 -21.37
N VAL A 7 29.87 15.72 -20.66
CA VAL A 7 28.83 14.72 -20.40
C VAL A 7 27.92 15.27 -19.31
N VAL A 8 26.75 15.74 -19.71
CA VAL A 8 25.69 16.17 -18.81
C VAL A 8 24.97 14.91 -18.29
N PHE A 9 25.33 14.46 -17.09
CA PHE A 9 24.52 13.51 -16.31
C PHE A 9 23.27 14.24 -15.83
N VAL A 10 22.16 14.09 -16.56
CA VAL A 10 20.85 14.54 -16.11
C VAL A 10 19.96 13.32 -15.88
N SER A 11 19.40 13.28 -14.67
CA SER A 11 18.24 12.49 -14.24
C SER A 11 18.48 11.07 -13.71
N LEU A 12 18.93 10.95 -12.46
CA LEU A 12 18.75 9.73 -11.64
C LEU A 12 18.20 9.99 -10.23
N SER A 13 18.05 11.24 -9.80
CA SER A 13 17.72 11.56 -8.40
C SER A 13 16.23 11.47 -8.03
N PHE A 14 15.31 11.46 -9.01
CA PHE A 14 13.86 11.45 -8.72
C PHE A 14 13.32 10.06 -8.35
N GLY A 15 13.90 8.98 -8.89
CA GLY A 15 13.40 7.62 -8.64
C GLY A 15 13.68 7.12 -7.21
N VAL A 16 14.83 7.46 -6.64
CA VAL A 16 15.21 7.05 -5.28
C VAL A 16 14.31 7.70 -4.23
N SER A 17 13.97 8.99 -4.41
CA SER A 17 13.15 9.73 -3.44
C SER A 17 11.69 9.26 -3.40
N ALA A 18 11.10 8.89 -4.53
CA ALA A 18 9.72 8.36 -4.57
C ALA A 18 9.63 6.94 -4.00
N MET A 19 10.63 6.11 -4.28
CA MET A 19 10.73 4.75 -3.72
C MET A 19 10.86 4.77 -2.20
N ASP A 20 11.73 5.64 -1.67
CA ASP A 20 11.95 5.79 -0.23
C ASP A 20 10.67 6.26 0.52
N LYS A 21 9.94 7.24 -0.05
CA LYS A 21 8.67 7.71 0.53
C LYS A 21 7.60 6.62 0.58
N THR A 22 7.50 5.82 -0.48
CA THR A 22 6.53 4.71 -0.57
C THR A 22 6.83 3.63 0.46
N VAL A 23 8.10 3.22 0.54
CA VAL A 23 8.55 2.23 1.52
C VAL A 23 8.28 2.72 2.94
N LYS A 24 8.62 3.98 3.24
CA LYS A 24 8.36 4.57 4.55
C LYS A 24 6.87 4.57 4.90
N LEU A 25 6.00 4.99 3.98
CA LEU A 25 4.54 4.98 4.21
C LEU A 25 4.04 3.56 4.53
N ILE A 26 4.47 2.57 3.75
CA ILE A 26 4.05 1.18 3.96
C ILE A 26 4.58 0.66 5.31
N ASP A 27 5.83 0.98 5.66
CA ASP A 27 6.43 0.57 6.94
C ASP A 27 5.71 1.24 8.13
N ASP A 28 5.34 2.52 8.01
CA ASP A 28 4.54 3.24 9.02
C ASP A 28 3.15 2.60 9.20
N LEU A 29 2.49 2.21 8.11
CA LEU A 29 1.19 1.51 8.16
C LEU A 29 1.31 0.13 8.80
N ILE A 30 2.38 -0.63 8.52
CA ILE A 30 2.60 -1.96 9.11
C ILE A 30 2.78 -1.88 10.64
N LEU A 31 3.42 -0.82 11.13
CA LEU A 31 3.69 -0.62 12.55
C LEU A 31 2.49 -0.03 13.31
N LYS A 32 1.56 0.61 12.60
CA LYS A 32 0.36 1.22 13.17
C LYS A 32 -0.66 0.15 13.55
N LYS A 33 -1.40 0.40 14.63
CA LYS A 33 -2.68 -0.29 14.93
C LYS A 33 -3.76 0.36 14.08
N ASN A 34 -4.04 -0.18 12.91
CA ASN A 34 -4.93 0.46 11.93
C ASN A 34 -6.42 0.31 12.27
N PHE A 35 -6.77 -0.60 13.19
CA PHE A 35 -8.14 -0.89 13.60
C PHE A 35 -8.33 -0.75 15.12
N GLY A 36 -7.47 0.04 15.77
CA GLY A 36 -7.62 0.43 17.18
C GLY A 36 -9.01 1.03 17.44
N ILE A 37 -9.57 0.77 18.61
CA ILE A 37 -10.92 1.18 19.04
C ILE A 37 -11.17 2.68 18.76
N GLU A 38 -10.15 3.50 19.01
CA GLU A 38 -10.15 4.95 18.81
C GLU A 38 -10.32 5.40 17.34
N LEU A 39 -10.14 4.50 16.38
CA LEU A 39 -10.23 4.80 14.95
C LEU A 39 -11.63 4.52 14.37
N TRP A 40 -12.53 3.91 15.14
CA TRP A 40 -13.91 3.61 14.74
C TRP A 40 -14.86 4.79 15.02
N GLU A 41 -14.69 5.47 16.15
CA GLU A 41 -15.53 6.61 16.54
C GLU A 41 -15.54 7.74 15.50
N PRO A 42 -14.40 8.18 14.92
CA PRO A 42 -14.41 9.22 13.87
C PRO A 42 -15.14 8.80 12.60
N ARG A 43 -15.36 7.51 12.38
CA ARG A 43 -16.14 6.95 11.27
C ARG A 43 -17.65 6.85 11.62
N GLY A 44 -18.04 7.15 12.86
CA GLY A 44 -19.39 6.97 13.36
C GLY A 44 -19.78 5.51 13.60
N LEU A 45 -18.78 4.62 13.75
CA LEU A 45 -18.96 3.17 13.86
C LEU A 45 -18.66 2.68 15.28
N ASN A 46 -19.28 1.56 15.65
CA ASN A 46 -18.87 0.82 16.83
C ASN A 46 -17.69 -0.09 16.48
N PRO A 47 -16.68 -0.24 17.37
CA PRO A 47 -15.60 -1.19 17.14
C PRO A 47 -16.11 -2.62 16.99
N SER A 48 -15.59 -3.32 15.99
CA SER A 48 -15.82 -4.76 15.83
C SER A 48 -15.31 -5.57 17.03
N PRO A 49 -15.77 -6.82 17.20
CA PRO A 49 -15.25 -7.71 18.23
C PRO A 49 -13.72 -7.87 18.14
N PRO A 50 -13.00 -8.07 19.27
CA PRO A 50 -11.55 -8.15 19.27
C PRO A 50 -10.96 -9.19 18.29
N GLY A 51 -11.65 -10.32 18.09
CA GLY A 51 -11.23 -11.34 17.12
C GLY A 51 -11.26 -10.87 15.67
N VAL A 52 -12.21 -10.01 15.31
CA VAL A 52 -12.30 -9.43 13.97
C VAL A 52 -11.25 -8.35 13.78
N ILE A 53 -11.06 -7.48 14.79
CA ILE A 53 -9.98 -6.48 14.79
C ILE A 53 -8.62 -7.16 14.58
N LEU A 54 -8.33 -8.26 15.29
CA LEU A 54 -7.09 -9.01 15.09
C LEU A 54 -6.96 -9.59 13.67
N SER A 55 -8.07 -10.02 13.08
CA SER A 55 -8.11 -10.56 11.72
C SER A 55 -7.88 -9.46 10.67
N LEU A 56 -8.47 -8.28 10.85
CA LEU A 56 -8.24 -7.09 10.02
C LEU A 56 -6.77 -6.63 10.08
N GLU A 57 -6.20 -6.55 11.29
CA GLU A 57 -4.79 -6.17 11.49
C GLU A 57 -3.84 -7.17 10.81
N LYS A 58 -4.09 -8.46 10.98
CA LYS A 58 -3.27 -9.51 10.35
C LYS A 58 -3.35 -9.42 8.81
N THR A 59 -4.57 -9.37 8.29
CA THR A 59 -4.85 -9.30 6.85
C THR A 59 -4.17 -8.08 6.22
N THR A 60 -4.35 -6.91 6.84
CA THR A 60 -3.76 -5.65 6.39
C THR A 60 -2.23 -5.74 6.37
N ASN A 61 -1.63 -6.25 7.45
CA ASN A 61 -0.18 -6.36 7.54
C ASN A 61 0.42 -7.34 6.53
N GLU A 62 -0.25 -8.46 6.26
CA GLU A 62 0.17 -9.43 5.23
C GLU A 62 0.07 -8.82 3.82
N PHE A 63 -1.01 -8.08 3.55
CA PHE A 63 -1.17 -7.33 2.31
C PHE A 63 -0.06 -6.28 2.13
N LEU A 64 0.17 -5.43 3.13
CA LEU A 64 1.16 -4.35 3.08
C LEU A 64 2.59 -4.89 2.88
N LYS A 65 2.96 -5.99 3.55
CA LYS A 65 4.25 -6.66 3.34
C LYS A 65 4.41 -7.16 1.90
N SER A 66 3.35 -7.74 1.34
CA SER A 66 3.34 -8.22 -0.05
C SER A 66 3.43 -7.05 -1.04
N LEU A 67 2.71 -5.96 -0.77
CA LEU A 67 2.74 -4.74 -1.55
C LEU A 67 4.14 -4.11 -1.56
N ARG A 68 4.78 -4.03 -0.40
CA ARG A 68 6.17 -3.57 -0.25
C ARG A 68 7.14 -4.40 -1.10
N HIS A 69 6.98 -5.73 -1.08
CA HIS A 69 7.80 -6.63 -1.89
C HIS A 69 7.64 -6.36 -3.39
N ILE A 70 6.41 -6.18 -3.87
CA ILE A 70 6.14 -5.80 -5.27
C ILE A 70 6.80 -4.46 -5.60
N HIS A 71 6.71 -3.47 -4.71
CA HIS A 71 7.30 -2.16 -4.93
C HIS A 71 8.82 -2.23 -5.13
N LEU A 72 9.51 -2.99 -4.28
CA LEU A 72 10.96 -3.13 -4.28
C LEU A 72 11.53 -3.97 -5.43
N LYS A 73 10.70 -4.75 -6.13
CA LYS A 73 11.12 -5.47 -7.33
C LYS A 73 11.34 -4.50 -8.50
N SER A 74 12.61 -4.27 -8.84
CA SER A 74 13.04 -3.38 -9.92
C SER A 74 12.89 -4.01 -11.31
N ASP A 75 12.78 -5.34 -11.38
CA ASP A 75 12.60 -6.13 -12.59
C ASP A 75 11.16 -6.15 -13.10
N LEU A 76 10.18 -5.75 -12.29
CA LEU A 76 8.78 -5.69 -12.68
C LEU A 76 8.42 -4.39 -13.40
N THR A 77 7.79 -4.51 -14.56
CA THR A 77 7.16 -3.39 -15.27
C THR A 77 5.98 -2.82 -14.48
N LYS A 78 5.54 -1.60 -14.80
CA LYS A 78 4.38 -0.97 -14.16
C LYS A 78 3.11 -1.82 -14.30
N ASP A 79 2.89 -2.41 -15.47
CA ASP A 79 1.71 -3.26 -15.73
C ASP A 79 1.75 -4.56 -14.95
N LEU A 80 2.92 -5.21 -14.84
CA LEU A 80 3.09 -6.39 -14.00
C LEU A 80 2.90 -6.07 -12.51
N LYS A 81 3.40 -4.91 -12.04
CA LYS A 81 3.11 -4.45 -10.67
C LYS A 81 1.62 -4.27 -10.46
N LYS A 82 0.91 -3.60 -11.38
CA LYS A 82 -0.55 -3.44 -11.31
C LYS A 82 -1.27 -4.79 -11.24
N SER A 83 -0.93 -5.73 -12.13
CA SER A 83 -1.53 -7.06 -12.15
C SER A 83 -1.31 -7.84 -10.85
N ASN A 84 -0.11 -7.74 -10.27
CA ASN A 84 0.20 -8.40 -9.00
C ASN A 84 -0.57 -7.76 -7.85
N ILE A 85 -0.73 -6.43 -7.83
CA ILE A 85 -1.52 -5.74 -6.80
C ILE A 85 -2.99 -6.13 -6.92
N GLN A 86 -3.55 -6.19 -8.13
CA GLN A 86 -4.91 -6.68 -8.36
C GLN A 86 -5.08 -8.09 -7.79
N THR A 87 -4.13 -8.98 -8.07
CA THR A 87 -4.16 -10.34 -7.54
C THR A 87 -4.11 -10.36 -6.00
N LEU A 88 -3.34 -9.48 -5.35
CA LEU A 88 -3.34 -9.38 -3.89
C LEU A 88 -4.70 -8.92 -3.35
N VAL A 89 -5.32 -7.93 -4.01
CA VAL A 89 -6.63 -7.40 -3.65
C VAL A 89 -7.73 -8.44 -3.83
N ASP A 90 -7.74 -9.16 -4.96
CA ASP A 90 -8.72 -10.22 -5.26
C ASP A 90 -8.64 -11.37 -4.24
N ASN A 91 -7.46 -11.60 -3.65
CA ASN A 91 -7.22 -12.65 -2.66
C ASN A 91 -7.44 -12.21 -1.21
N LEU A 92 -7.81 -10.95 -0.96
CA LEU A 92 -8.21 -10.54 0.39
C LEU A 92 -9.47 -11.31 0.81
N PRO A 93 -9.62 -11.65 2.10
CA PRO A 93 -10.75 -12.41 2.61
C PRO A 93 -12.00 -11.52 2.75
N TRP A 94 -12.41 -10.86 1.65
CA TRP A 94 -13.51 -9.90 1.65
C TRP A 94 -14.80 -10.48 2.22
N LEU A 95 -15.09 -11.76 1.94
CA LEU A 95 -16.32 -12.40 2.39
C LEU A 95 -16.34 -12.74 3.88
N ASP A 96 -15.19 -12.67 4.57
CA ASP A 96 -15.08 -12.93 6.01
C ASP A 96 -15.39 -11.69 6.85
N PHE A 97 -15.53 -10.52 6.20
CA PHE A 97 -15.77 -9.22 6.84
C PHE A 97 -17.12 -8.65 6.45
N ASP A 98 -17.76 -7.93 7.37
CA ASP A 98 -19.00 -7.22 7.06
C ASP A 98 -18.75 -5.97 6.19
N THR A 99 -19.80 -5.21 5.89
CA THR A 99 -19.66 -4.01 5.05
C THR A 99 -18.74 -2.96 5.66
N GLU A 100 -18.88 -2.67 6.96
CA GLU A 100 -18.11 -1.63 7.65
C GLU A 100 -16.63 -2.02 7.75
N GLU A 101 -16.36 -3.28 8.05
CA GLU A 101 -15.02 -3.85 8.14
C GLU A 101 -14.30 -3.87 6.78
N ARG A 102 -15.02 -4.20 5.71
CA ARG A 102 -14.49 -4.16 4.33
C ARG A 102 -14.14 -2.73 3.91
N GLU A 103 -15.01 -1.76 4.18
CA GLU A 103 -14.75 -0.36 3.87
C GLU A 103 -13.56 0.17 4.67
N PHE A 104 -13.46 -0.17 5.96
CA PHE A 104 -12.31 0.18 6.79
C PHE A 104 -11.01 -0.44 6.24
N LEU A 105 -11.04 -1.73 5.88
CA LEU A 105 -9.89 -2.39 5.25
C LEU A 105 -9.47 -1.69 3.95
N ALA A 106 -10.42 -1.40 3.06
CA ALA A 106 -10.18 -0.72 1.79
C ALA A 106 -9.53 0.66 2.00
N ASP A 107 -10.10 1.48 2.89
CA ASP A 107 -9.56 2.80 3.24
C ASP A 107 -8.14 2.72 3.81
N THR A 108 -7.86 1.66 4.58
CA THR A 108 -6.56 1.48 5.23
C THR A 108 -5.46 1.17 4.23
N ILE A 109 -5.75 0.35 3.21
CA ILE A 109 -4.76 -0.06 2.20
C ILE A 109 -4.66 0.90 1.01
N ALA A 110 -5.68 1.72 0.76
CA ALA A 110 -5.73 2.63 -0.39
C ALA A 110 -4.53 3.60 -0.48
N PRO A 111 -4.07 4.27 0.60
CA PRO A 111 -2.90 5.16 0.55
C PRO A 111 -1.62 4.45 0.12
N ALA A 112 -1.47 3.18 0.51
CA ALA A 112 -0.30 2.39 0.14
C ALA A 112 -0.29 2.07 -1.36
N ILE A 113 -1.44 1.68 -1.93
CA ILE A 113 -1.59 1.44 -3.37
C ILE A 113 -1.37 2.75 -4.16
N GLU A 114 -1.93 3.87 -3.65
CA GLU A 114 -1.76 5.19 -4.26
C GLU A 114 -0.31 5.65 -4.29
N SER A 115 0.44 5.43 -3.21
CA SER A 115 1.85 5.80 -3.13
C SER A 115 2.73 5.09 -4.18
N MET A 116 2.30 3.91 -4.66
CA MET A 116 2.96 3.20 -5.76
C MET A 116 2.61 3.75 -7.16
N GLY A 117 1.76 4.77 -7.25
CA GLY A 117 1.35 5.42 -8.49
C GLY A 117 0.18 4.74 -9.21
N PHE A 118 -0.71 4.08 -8.45
CA PHE A 118 -1.93 3.42 -8.95
C PHE A 118 -3.19 4.04 -8.34
N ASN A 119 -4.32 3.99 -9.04
CA ASN A 119 -5.62 4.41 -8.48
C ASN A 119 -6.22 3.24 -7.68
N PRO A 120 -6.33 3.33 -6.34
CA PRO A 120 -6.83 2.23 -5.49
C PRO A 120 -8.26 1.83 -5.85
N TRP A 121 -9.13 2.77 -6.18
CA TRP A 121 -10.56 2.53 -6.46
C TRP A 121 -10.84 1.93 -7.83
N SER A 122 -9.78 1.68 -8.62
CA SER A 122 -9.84 0.91 -9.86
C SER A 122 -9.25 -0.49 -9.71
N ILE A 123 -8.85 -0.84 -8.48
CA ILE A 123 -8.21 -2.11 -8.13
C ILE A 123 -9.04 -2.82 -7.05
N ILE A 124 -9.46 -2.09 -6.01
CA ILE A 124 -10.35 -2.57 -4.93
C ILE A 124 -11.78 -2.71 -5.43
#